data_AF-A0A9X7WG64-F1
#
_entry.id   AF-A0A9X7WG64-F1
#
_cell.length_a   1.000
_cell.length_b   1.000
_cell.length_c   1.000
_cell.angle_alpha   90.00
_cell.angle_beta   90.00
_cell.angle_gamma   90.00
#
_symmetry.space_group_name_H-M   'P 1'
#
loop_
_entity.id
_entity.type
_entity.pdbx_description
1 polymer ?
#
loop_
_entity_poly.entity_id
_entity_poly.type
_entity_poly.pdbx_seq_one_letter_code
_entity_poly.pdbx_strand_id
1 'polypeptide(L)'
;MGSLSVLAAGLGIGAALAATPGVAFAGTSPVDGGAGALGVAGALAAADIGDAAATVGTAAAVSLPTLPDGFGNFAISISGVDLVSLGTASASSSLGNFAIAYGAYSDANAMSGFFNYASAEGDHSLAVVGDTGWFNYASAVGDHSSAAAAWGNGNVATATGDYAVASAGASVVAGVYDSHYNTATAEGLHAIAYSGWDGSSNNTASAIGDYIQDYSPEGNPFNPGDATDFWADLWHLFS
;
A
#
# COMPACT_ATOMS: atom_id res chain seq x y z
N MET A 1 -16.15 -104.22 10.17
CA MET A 1 -14.79 -104.78 10.14
C MET A 1 -14.37 -104.93 8.68
N GLY A 2 -13.24 -104.32 8.30
CA GLY A 2 -12.48 -104.59 7.07
C GLY A 2 -13.17 -104.27 5.74
N SER A 3 -12.51 -103.87 4.67
CA SER A 3 -11.11 -103.53 4.41
C SER A 3 -11.03 -103.10 2.95
N LEU A 4 -10.11 -102.16 2.69
CA LEU A 4 -9.39 -101.83 1.45
C LEU A 4 -9.66 -102.64 0.17
N SER A 5 -9.71 -101.91 -0.96
CA SER A 5 -8.99 -102.13 -2.25
C SER A 5 -9.28 -100.91 -3.15
N VAL A 6 -8.35 -99.99 -3.46
CA VAL A 6 -7.24 -100.03 -4.45
C VAL A 6 -7.71 -100.38 -5.88
N LEU A 7 -7.60 -99.41 -6.82
CA LEU A 7 -6.78 -99.48 -8.06
C LEU A 7 -7.41 -98.81 -9.33
N ALA A 8 -6.52 -98.12 -10.08
CA ALA A 8 -6.54 -97.82 -11.54
C ALA A 8 -7.53 -96.77 -12.08
N ALA A 9 -7.25 -95.94 -13.10
CA ALA A 9 -6.17 -95.86 -14.11
C ALA A 9 -5.98 -94.37 -14.48
N GLY A 10 -4.78 -93.84 -14.79
CA GLY A 10 -4.05 -93.99 -16.06
C GLY A 10 -4.36 -92.80 -16.99
N LEU A 11 -3.46 -91.82 -17.18
CA LEU A 11 -2.33 -91.76 -18.13
C LEU A 11 -2.67 -90.82 -19.32
N GLY A 12 -1.86 -89.78 -19.57
CA GLY A 12 -2.03 -88.91 -20.74
C GLY A 12 -1.04 -87.73 -20.79
N ILE A 13 0.04 -87.92 -21.54
CA ILE A 13 1.17 -87.02 -21.77
C ILE A 13 0.80 -85.87 -22.74
N GLY A 14 1.35 -84.66 -22.56
CA GLY A 14 1.39 -83.65 -23.63
C GLY A 14 1.77 -82.24 -23.18
N ALA A 15 3.03 -81.87 -23.36
CA ALA A 15 3.53 -80.51 -23.17
C ALA A 15 3.12 -79.58 -24.33
N ALA A 16 2.83 -78.30 -24.04
CA ALA A 16 3.35 -77.11 -24.73
C ALA A 16 2.46 -75.86 -24.52
N LEU A 17 3.04 -74.88 -23.82
CA LEU A 17 3.19 -73.48 -24.25
C LEU A 17 2.09 -72.87 -25.15
N ALA A 18 1.25 -71.99 -24.59
CA ALA A 18 0.85 -70.74 -25.23
C ALA A 18 0.30 -69.75 -24.18
N ALA A 19 1.06 -68.69 -23.94
CA ALA A 19 0.60 -67.52 -23.20
C ALA A 19 -0.36 -66.73 -24.09
N THR A 20 -1.60 -66.55 -23.64
CA THR A 20 -2.46 -65.45 -24.08
C THR A 20 -3.18 -64.91 -22.85
N PRO A 21 -2.89 -63.66 -22.43
CA PRO A 21 -3.69 -62.99 -21.41
C PRO A 21 -4.99 -62.52 -22.07
N GLY A 22 -6.03 -63.33 -21.94
CA GLY A 22 -7.41 -62.92 -22.22
C GLY A 22 -8.11 -62.65 -20.89
N VAL A 23 -8.02 -61.42 -20.37
CA VAL A 23 -8.92 -60.97 -19.30
C VAL A 23 -10.32 -60.83 -19.89
N ALA A 24 -11.22 -61.74 -19.53
CA ALA A 24 -12.63 -61.60 -19.80
C ALA A 24 -13.17 -60.48 -18.91
N PHE A 25 -13.47 -59.31 -19.50
CA PHE A 25 -14.24 -58.28 -18.82
C PHE A 25 -15.72 -58.72 -18.78
N ALA A 26 -16.14 -59.24 -17.63
CA ALA A 26 -17.56 -59.27 -17.29
C ALA A 26 -17.96 -57.84 -16.95
N GLY A 27 -18.72 -57.20 -17.84
CA GLY A 27 -19.21 -55.84 -17.63
C GLY A 27 -20.09 -55.76 -16.39
N THR A 28 -19.71 -54.91 -15.44
CA THR A 28 -20.60 -54.48 -14.37
C THR A 28 -21.34 -53.25 -14.86
N SER A 29 -22.65 -53.39 -15.09
CA SER A 29 -23.53 -52.25 -15.36
C SER A 29 -23.66 -51.42 -14.08
N PRO A 30 -23.69 -50.08 -14.14
CA PRO A 30 -23.45 -49.22 -12.97
C PRO A 30 -24.62 -49.09 -11.99
N VAL A 31 -25.64 -49.94 -12.10
CA VAL A 31 -26.97 -49.61 -11.56
C VAL A 31 -27.19 -50.11 -10.12
N ASP A 32 -26.40 -51.07 -9.63
CA ASP A 32 -26.68 -51.69 -8.34
C ASP A 32 -25.44 -51.56 -7.45
N GLY A 33 -25.47 -50.61 -6.52
CA GLY A 33 -24.41 -50.31 -5.55
C GLY A 33 -24.07 -51.47 -4.61
N GLY A 34 -23.36 -52.47 -5.13
CA GLY A 34 -23.03 -53.70 -4.44
C GLY A 34 -21.53 -53.94 -4.32
N ALA A 35 -20.81 -53.14 -3.54
CA ALA A 35 -19.54 -53.57 -2.96
C ALA A 35 -19.84 -54.19 -1.60
N GLY A 36 -20.15 -55.49 -1.59
CA GLY A 36 -20.25 -56.28 -0.36
C GLY A 36 -18.93 -56.23 0.42
N ALA A 37 -19.05 -56.33 1.74
CA ALA A 37 -18.03 -56.09 2.78
C ALA A 37 -16.73 -56.92 2.71
N LEU A 38 -16.47 -57.65 1.62
CA LEU A 38 -15.24 -58.41 1.37
C LEU A 38 -14.35 -57.79 0.28
N GLY A 39 -14.83 -56.80 -0.47
CA GLY A 39 -13.99 -56.02 -1.41
C GLY A 39 -13.10 -54.97 -0.74
N VAL A 40 -13.39 -54.62 0.51
CA VAL A 40 -12.68 -53.55 1.24
C VAL A 40 -11.32 -54.01 1.75
N ALA A 41 -11.14 -55.31 2.04
CA ALA A 41 -9.87 -55.83 2.55
C ALA A 41 -8.82 -56.08 1.46
N GLY A 42 -9.24 -56.38 0.22
CA GLY A 42 -8.32 -56.58 -0.91
C GLY A 42 -7.84 -55.28 -1.55
N ALA A 43 -8.67 -54.22 -1.52
CA ALA A 43 -8.31 -52.92 -2.09
C ALA A 43 -7.31 -52.14 -1.23
N LEU A 44 -7.21 -52.43 0.08
CA LEU A 44 -6.25 -51.74 0.96
C LEU A 44 -4.80 -52.23 0.77
N ALA A 45 -4.60 -53.44 0.22
CA ALA A 45 -3.27 -53.98 -0.05
C ALA A 45 -2.68 -53.56 -1.41
N ALA A 46 -3.51 -52.95 -2.29
CA ALA A 46 -3.10 -52.49 -3.62
C ALA A 46 -3.13 -50.96 -3.78
N ALA A 47 -3.70 -50.23 -2.81
CA ALA A 47 -3.59 -48.78 -2.77
C ALA A 47 -2.23 -48.41 -2.19
N ASP A 48 -1.23 -48.30 -3.07
CA ASP A 48 0.04 -47.68 -2.74
C ASP A 48 -0.26 -46.28 -2.17
N ILE A 49 0.30 -45.96 -1.00
CA ILE A 49 0.11 -44.64 -0.36
C ILE A 49 0.60 -43.53 -1.32
N GLY A 50 1.48 -43.87 -2.26
CA GLY A 50 1.89 -42.99 -3.36
C GLY A 50 0.77 -42.54 -4.29
N ASP A 51 -0.25 -43.37 -4.54
CA ASP A 51 -1.35 -43.02 -5.45
C ASP A 51 -2.44 -42.20 -4.74
N ALA A 52 -2.63 -42.43 -3.43
CA ALA A 52 -3.43 -41.56 -2.57
C ALA A 52 -2.77 -40.18 -2.36
N ALA A 53 -1.44 -40.11 -2.39
CA ALA A 53 -0.70 -38.83 -2.37
C ALA A 53 -0.79 -38.07 -3.71
N ALA A 54 -0.97 -38.77 -4.84
CA ALA A 54 -1.20 -38.13 -6.14
C ALA A 54 -2.62 -37.53 -6.27
N THR A 55 -3.56 -37.99 -5.44
CA THR A 55 -4.95 -37.45 -5.38
C THR A 55 -5.18 -36.46 -4.25
N VAL A 56 -4.17 -36.17 -3.42
CA VAL A 56 -4.13 -34.89 -2.70
C VAL A 56 -3.83 -33.84 -3.76
N GLY A 57 -4.88 -33.51 -4.52
CA GLY A 57 -4.87 -32.43 -5.48
C GLY A 57 -4.21 -31.25 -4.80
N THR A 58 -3.16 -30.74 -5.46
CA THR A 58 -2.50 -29.49 -5.13
C THR A 58 -3.58 -28.56 -4.64
N ALA A 59 -3.58 -28.26 -3.33
CA ALA A 59 -4.57 -27.40 -2.73
C ALA A 59 -4.62 -26.19 -3.64
N ALA A 60 -5.74 -26.03 -4.38
CA ALA A 60 -5.91 -24.93 -5.30
C ALA A 60 -5.53 -23.71 -4.48
N ALA A 61 -4.47 -23.02 -4.90
CA ALA A 61 -3.92 -21.92 -4.13
C ALA A 61 -5.10 -21.04 -3.77
N VAL A 62 -5.50 -21.06 -2.49
CA VAL A 62 -6.52 -20.16 -2.01
C VAL A 62 -5.84 -18.82 -2.19
N SER A 63 -6.21 -18.10 -3.25
CA SER A 63 -5.76 -16.72 -3.40
C SER A 63 -6.35 -16.03 -2.19
N LEU A 64 -5.50 -15.82 -1.18
CA LEU A 64 -5.81 -14.92 -0.09
C LEU A 64 -6.33 -13.65 -0.75
N PRO A 65 -7.42 -13.04 -0.24
CA PRO A 65 -7.89 -11.76 -0.77
C PRO A 65 -6.69 -10.82 -0.83
N THR A 66 -6.19 -10.57 -2.04
CA THR A 66 -5.16 -9.58 -2.23
C THR A 66 -5.88 -8.26 -2.04
N LEU A 67 -5.32 -7.41 -1.18
CA LEU A 67 -5.77 -6.03 -1.12
C LEU A 67 -5.80 -5.49 -2.55
N PRO A 68 -6.87 -4.77 -2.94
CA PRO A 68 -6.91 -4.13 -4.24
C PRO A 68 -5.62 -3.35 -4.48
N ASP A 69 -5.22 -3.26 -5.73
CA ASP A 69 -3.97 -2.75 -6.28
C ASP A 69 -3.58 -1.37 -5.70
N GLY A 70 -4.58 -0.59 -5.27
CA GLY A 70 -4.42 0.72 -4.65
C GLY A 70 -4.21 0.72 -3.12
N PHE A 71 -4.35 -0.39 -2.39
CA PHE A 71 -4.16 -0.45 -0.93
C PHE A 71 -2.79 -1.01 -0.51
N GLY A 72 -1.87 -1.21 -1.47
CA GLY A 72 -0.57 -1.78 -1.21
C GLY A 72 0.33 -0.90 -0.35
N ASN A 73 0.21 0.43 -0.45
CA ASN A 73 1.06 1.39 0.24
C ASN A 73 0.19 2.36 1.06
N PHE A 74 0.07 2.09 2.35
CA PHE A 74 -0.75 2.89 3.26
C PHE A 74 -0.21 2.82 4.68
N ALA A 75 -0.11 3.97 5.35
CA ALA A 75 0.33 4.06 6.72
C ALA A 75 -0.50 5.07 7.52
N ILE A 76 -0.77 4.76 8.78
CA ILE A 76 -1.46 5.63 9.72
C ILE A 76 -0.70 5.58 11.05
N SER A 77 -0.35 6.75 11.58
CA SER A 77 0.19 6.92 12.92
C SER A 77 -0.64 7.95 13.67
N ILE A 78 -1.09 7.60 14.88
CA ILE A 78 -1.85 8.49 15.75
C ILE A 78 -1.24 8.50 17.13
N SER A 79 -0.91 9.68 17.63
CA SER A 79 -0.40 9.88 18.98
C SER A 79 0.87 9.07 19.30
N GLY A 80 1.74 8.86 18.31
CA GLY A 80 2.95 8.04 18.46
C GLY A 80 2.71 6.54 18.39
N VAL A 81 1.51 6.11 18.03
CA VAL A 81 1.18 4.71 17.81
C VAL A 81 0.92 4.48 16.33
N ASP A 82 1.72 3.61 15.73
CA ASP A 82 1.51 3.17 14.35
C ASP A 82 0.34 2.17 14.32
N LEU A 83 -0.75 2.57 13.68
CA LEU A 83 -1.98 1.78 13.60
C LEU A 83 -1.99 0.86 12.38
N VAL A 84 -1.44 1.35 11.27
CA VAL A 84 -1.32 0.64 10.00
C VAL A 84 0.00 1.02 9.35
N SER A 85 0.72 0.04 8.81
CA SER A 85 1.89 0.27 7.96
C SER A 85 1.96 -0.85 6.94
N LEU A 86 1.72 -0.49 5.68
CA LEU A 86 1.65 -1.39 4.53
C LEU A 86 2.54 -0.84 3.41
N GLY A 87 3.28 -1.75 2.77
CA GLY A 87 4.10 -1.41 1.61
C GLY A 87 5.23 -0.45 1.94
N THR A 88 5.32 0.62 1.15
CA THR A 88 6.39 1.64 1.19
C THR A 88 5.95 2.98 1.76
N ALA A 89 4.68 3.15 2.12
CA ALA A 89 4.19 4.36 2.76
C ALA A 89 4.70 4.48 4.20
N SER A 90 5.03 5.69 4.63
CA SER A 90 5.54 6.03 5.97
C SER A 90 4.61 7.05 6.62
N ALA A 91 4.16 6.77 7.84
CA ALA A 91 3.44 7.73 8.66
C ALA A 91 4.04 7.72 10.06
N SER A 92 4.39 8.90 10.58
CA SER A 92 4.93 9.04 11.93
C SER A 92 4.28 10.21 12.64
N SER A 93 3.86 10.01 13.89
CA SER A 93 3.25 11.05 14.73
C SER A 93 3.87 11.07 16.13
N SER A 94 3.80 12.18 16.86
CA SER A 94 4.01 12.21 18.32
C SER A 94 2.68 12.26 19.07
N LEU A 95 2.71 12.18 20.42
CA LEU A 95 1.51 12.18 21.27
C LEU A 95 0.56 13.35 20.92
N GLY A 96 -0.70 13.05 20.62
CA GLY A 96 -1.72 14.03 20.28
C GLY A 96 -1.70 14.55 18.84
N ASN A 97 -0.85 13.98 17.97
CA ASN A 97 -0.78 14.30 16.54
C ASN A 97 -1.27 13.15 15.67
N PHE A 98 -1.47 13.43 14.40
CA PHE A 98 -2.03 12.50 13.42
C PHE A 98 -1.23 12.56 12.12
N ALA A 99 -0.82 11.41 11.60
CA ALA A 99 -0.13 11.30 10.33
C ALA A 99 -0.77 10.17 9.49
N ILE A 100 -1.06 10.45 8.23
CA ILE A 100 -1.66 9.51 7.29
C ILE A 100 -0.90 9.59 5.97
N ALA A 101 -0.42 8.47 5.46
CA ALA A 101 0.30 8.40 4.20
C ALA A 101 -0.31 7.32 3.29
N TYR A 102 -0.53 7.65 2.02
CA TYR A 102 -1.11 6.78 1.02
C TYR A 102 -0.39 6.98 -0.32
N GLY A 103 0.10 5.89 -0.91
CA GLY A 103 0.91 5.94 -2.13
C GLY A 103 2.29 5.32 -1.94
N ALA A 104 2.91 4.88 -3.03
CA ALA A 104 4.25 4.33 -3.00
C ALA A 104 5.23 5.41 -2.55
N TYR A 105 6.04 5.14 -1.52
CA TYR A 105 6.99 6.09 -0.94
C TYR A 105 6.38 7.42 -0.43
N SER A 106 5.07 7.49 -0.21
CA SER A 106 4.45 8.64 0.45
C SER A 106 4.92 8.75 1.91
N ASP A 107 5.22 9.96 2.38
CA ASP A 107 5.68 10.20 3.76
C ASP A 107 4.87 11.30 4.45
N ALA A 108 4.23 10.94 5.56
CA ALA A 108 3.50 11.88 6.41
C ALA A 108 4.14 11.93 7.81
N ASN A 109 4.61 13.10 8.20
CA ASN A 109 5.33 13.30 9.44
C ASN A 109 4.66 14.40 10.27
N ALA A 110 4.13 14.05 11.44
CA ALA A 110 3.49 14.97 12.37
C ALA A 110 4.13 14.94 13.76
N MET A 111 5.25 15.63 13.89
CA MET A 111 6.05 15.65 15.12
C MET A 111 5.73 16.85 16.00
N SER A 112 6.21 16.78 17.25
CA SER A 112 6.18 17.81 18.28
C SER A 112 4.81 18.44 18.58
N GLY A 113 4.71 19.16 19.70
CA GLY A 113 3.48 19.87 20.03
C GLY A 113 2.24 18.96 20.17
N PHE A 114 1.06 19.52 19.89
CA PHE A 114 -0.23 18.83 19.97
C PHE A 114 -1.14 19.25 18.82
N PHE A 115 -2.04 18.33 18.41
CA PHE A 115 -3.04 18.54 17.37
C PHE A 115 -2.47 18.94 16.00
N ASN A 116 -1.24 18.50 15.70
CA ASN A 116 -0.68 18.62 14.37
C ASN A 116 -1.20 17.48 13.48
N TYR A 117 -1.45 17.78 12.21
CA TYR A 117 -1.97 16.82 11.22
C TYR A 117 -1.14 16.87 9.93
N ALA A 118 -0.60 15.73 9.51
CA ALA A 118 0.04 15.54 8.21
C ALA A 118 -0.70 14.49 7.39
N SER A 119 -1.00 14.78 6.13
CA SER A 119 -1.56 13.81 5.17
C SER A 119 -0.84 13.87 3.83
N ALA A 120 -0.21 12.77 3.44
CA ALA A 120 0.47 12.61 2.14
C ALA A 120 -0.29 11.58 1.30
N GLU A 121 -0.89 12.00 0.19
CA GLU A 121 -1.68 11.17 -0.70
C GLU A 121 -1.14 11.27 -2.13
N GLY A 122 -0.59 10.18 -2.66
CA GLY A 122 0.08 10.13 -3.96
C GLY A 122 1.46 9.50 -3.84
N ASP A 123 1.95 8.95 -4.94
CA ASP A 123 3.29 8.38 -4.96
C ASP A 123 4.34 9.49 -4.71
N HIS A 124 5.35 9.20 -3.89
CA HIS A 124 6.39 10.16 -3.48
C HIS A 124 5.87 11.48 -2.88
N SER A 125 4.62 11.53 -2.44
CA SER A 125 4.06 12.71 -1.78
C SER A 125 4.66 12.89 -0.39
N LEU A 126 4.81 14.14 0.06
CA LEU A 126 5.43 14.50 1.32
C LEU A 126 4.57 15.49 2.08
N ALA A 127 4.13 15.14 3.29
CA ALA A 127 3.46 16.06 4.20
C ALA A 127 4.20 16.13 5.53
N VAL A 128 4.69 17.31 5.91
CA VAL A 128 5.45 17.50 7.15
C VAL A 128 4.82 18.60 7.99
N VAL A 129 4.60 18.29 9.26
CA VAL A 129 4.22 19.26 10.28
C VAL A 129 5.04 19.10 11.55
N GLY A 130 5.29 20.23 12.20
CA GLY A 130 5.62 20.25 13.62
C GLY A 130 7.09 19.95 13.99
N ASP A 131 8.01 20.76 13.48
CA ASP A 131 9.30 20.93 14.18
C ASP A 131 9.08 21.56 15.58
N THR A 132 8.15 22.50 15.69
CA THR A 132 7.67 23.12 16.95
C THR A 132 6.23 23.60 16.81
N GLY A 133 5.53 23.77 17.94
CA GLY A 133 4.19 24.38 18.04
C GLY A 133 3.01 23.46 17.72
N TRP A 134 1.80 24.03 17.73
CA TRP A 134 0.51 23.32 17.84
C TRP A 134 -0.45 23.68 16.68
N PHE A 135 -1.39 22.78 16.40
CA PHE A 135 -2.47 23.00 15.41
C PHE A 135 -1.99 23.28 13.99
N ASN A 136 -0.83 22.75 13.60
CA ASN A 136 -0.33 22.86 12.24
C ASN A 136 -0.94 21.76 11.35
N TYR A 137 -1.23 22.10 10.09
CA TYR A 137 -1.88 21.23 9.13
C TYR A 137 -1.10 21.21 7.81
N ALA A 138 -0.66 20.04 7.36
CA ALA A 138 -0.10 19.84 6.03
C ALA A 138 -0.85 18.74 5.28
N SER A 139 -1.28 19.03 4.06
CA SER A 139 -1.89 18.05 3.16
C SER A 139 -1.25 18.16 1.77
N ALA A 140 -0.64 17.06 1.32
CA ALA A 140 -0.05 16.92 0.00
C ALA A 140 -0.84 15.85 -0.76
N VAL A 141 -1.48 16.22 -1.87
CA VAL A 141 -2.31 15.34 -2.70
C VAL A 141 -1.82 15.43 -4.15
N GLY A 142 -1.31 14.34 -4.71
CA GLY A 142 -0.73 14.26 -6.05
C GLY A 142 0.63 13.58 -6.05
N ASP A 143 1.06 13.09 -7.22
CA ASP A 143 2.38 12.48 -7.37
C ASP A 143 3.49 13.53 -7.15
N HIS A 144 4.49 13.21 -6.34
CA HIS A 144 5.57 14.12 -5.94
C HIS A 144 5.10 15.46 -5.33
N SER A 145 3.86 15.55 -4.84
CA SER A 145 3.37 16.76 -4.16
C SER A 145 4.03 16.93 -2.79
N SER A 146 4.21 18.18 -2.34
CA SER A 146 4.84 18.49 -1.05
C SER A 146 4.10 19.57 -0.28
N ALA A 147 3.75 19.29 0.96
CA ALA A 147 3.15 20.25 1.89
C ALA A 147 3.94 20.30 3.19
N ALA A 148 4.37 21.48 3.61
CA ALA A 148 5.10 21.68 4.85
C ALA A 148 4.46 22.81 5.67
N ALA A 149 3.91 22.49 6.85
CA ALA A 149 3.44 23.49 7.81
C ALA A 149 4.29 23.40 9.09
N ALA A 150 5.31 24.25 9.17
CA ALA A 150 6.36 24.14 10.16
C ALA A 150 6.58 25.45 10.92
N TRP A 151 7.12 25.31 12.14
CA TRP A 151 7.41 26.35 13.12
C TRP A 151 6.20 27.19 13.55
N GLY A 152 6.09 27.52 14.84
CA GLY A 152 4.93 28.26 15.32
C GLY A 152 3.63 27.43 15.30
N ASN A 153 2.49 28.12 15.22
CA ASN A 153 1.18 27.55 15.57
C ASN A 153 0.17 27.90 14.48
N GLY A 154 -0.74 26.98 14.18
CA GLY A 154 -1.87 27.24 13.29
C GLY A 154 -1.48 27.47 11.83
N ASN A 155 -0.32 27.00 11.39
CA ASN A 155 0.07 27.08 9.98
C ASN A 155 -0.65 26.00 9.16
N VAL A 156 -1.02 26.35 7.93
CA VAL A 156 -1.80 25.50 7.02
C VAL A 156 -1.11 25.47 5.66
N ALA A 157 -0.62 24.31 5.25
CA ALA A 157 -0.05 24.07 3.93
C ALA A 157 -0.89 23.02 3.19
N THR A 158 -1.42 23.38 2.02
CA THR A 158 -2.20 22.49 1.16
C THR A 158 -1.62 22.49 -0.24
N ALA A 159 -1.09 21.35 -0.68
CA ALA A 159 -0.60 21.13 -2.04
C ALA A 159 -1.50 20.09 -2.72
N THR A 160 -2.13 20.46 -3.83
CA THR A 160 -3.03 19.59 -4.59
C THR A 160 -2.67 19.66 -6.07
N GLY A 161 -2.22 18.54 -6.63
CA GLY A 161 -1.70 18.44 -7.99
C GLY A 161 -0.31 17.82 -8.00
N ASP A 162 0.05 17.21 -9.13
CA ASP A 162 1.36 16.60 -9.27
C ASP A 162 2.46 17.68 -9.19
N TYR A 163 3.51 17.41 -8.43
CA TYR A 163 4.60 18.35 -8.16
C TYR A 163 4.16 19.68 -7.53
N ALA A 164 2.94 19.79 -6.99
CA ALA A 164 2.51 20.98 -6.26
C ALA A 164 3.31 21.11 -4.95
N VAL A 165 3.71 22.33 -4.59
CA VAL A 165 4.49 22.63 -3.38
C VAL A 165 3.81 23.71 -2.57
N ALA A 166 3.44 23.43 -1.33
CA ALA A 166 2.92 24.40 -0.38
C ALA A 166 3.78 24.42 0.89
N SER A 167 4.26 25.60 1.28
CA SER A 167 5.02 25.79 2.52
C SER A 167 4.43 26.92 3.35
N ALA A 168 4.03 26.63 4.58
CA ALA A 168 3.47 27.59 5.52
C ALA A 168 4.31 27.63 6.81
N GLY A 169 4.92 28.78 7.03
CA GLY A 169 5.89 29.01 8.08
C GLY A 169 7.28 28.50 7.69
N ALA A 170 8.28 29.37 7.82
CA ALA A 170 9.69 28.99 7.73
C ALA A 170 10.50 29.67 8.84
N SER A 171 11.72 29.21 9.02
CA SER A 171 12.74 29.87 9.84
C SER A 171 13.99 30.10 9.00
N VAL A 172 14.08 31.24 8.32
CA VAL A 172 15.35 31.68 7.69
C VAL A 172 16.40 32.10 8.71
N VAL A 173 16.00 32.31 9.97
CA VAL A 173 16.87 32.73 11.08
C VAL A 173 16.69 31.76 12.24
N ALA A 174 17.76 31.01 12.57
CA ALA A 174 17.80 30.18 13.76
C ALA A 174 17.37 30.99 15.01
N GLY A 175 16.24 30.62 15.61
CA GLY A 175 15.68 31.28 16.79
C GLY A 175 14.39 32.08 16.56
N VAL A 176 13.93 32.23 15.32
CA VAL A 176 12.62 32.84 15.00
C VAL A 176 11.59 31.72 14.89
N TYR A 177 10.74 31.61 15.92
CA TYR A 177 9.71 30.56 16.10
C TYR A 177 8.28 31.13 16.10
N ASP A 178 8.13 32.42 15.78
CA ASP A 178 6.88 33.17 15.85
C ASP A 178 6.16 33.27 14.49
N SER A 179 6.41 32.32 13.59
CA SER A 179 5.70 32.21 12.32
C SER A 179 4.38 31.48 12.53
N HIS A 180 3.33 32.22 12.90
CA HIS A 180 2.02 31.69 13.24
C HIS A 180 0.97 32.02 12.17
N TYR A 181 -0.05 31.16 12.05
CA TYR A 181 -1.25 31.40 11.26
C TYR A 181 -1.01 31.72 9.78
N ASN A 182 0.05 31.15 9.20
CA ASN A 182 0.35 31.27 7.78
C ASN A 182 -0.43 30.24 6.99
N THR A 183 -0.93 30.62 5.82
CA THR A 183 -1.68 29.74 4.92
C THR A 183 -1.02 29.72 3.54
N ALA A 184 -0.60 28.55 3.08
CA ALA A 184 -0.13 28.32 1.72
C ALA A 184 -1.02 27.30 1.01
N THR A 185 -1.56 27.70 -0.14
CA THR A 185 -2.41 26.85 -0.98
C THR A 185 -1.81 26.80 -2.38
N ALA A 186 -1.37 25.61 -2.80
CA ALA A 186 -0.89 25.34 -4.15
C ALA A 186 -1.83 24.32 -4.81
N GLU A 187 -2.55 24.74 -5.84
CA GLU A 187 -3.51 23.91 -6.57
C GLU A 187 -3.18 23.90 -8.06
N GLY A 188 -2.79 22.75 -8.62
CA GLY A 188 -2.41 22.60 -10.02
C GLY A 188 -1.10 21.85 -10.21
N LEU A 189 -0.79 21.48 -11.46
CA LEU A 189 0.49 20.88 -11.81
C LEU A 189 1.61 21.90 -11.54
N HIS A 190 2.63 21.54 -10.76
CA HIS A 190 3.75 22.44 -10.45
C HIS A 190 3.33 23.80 -9.83
N ALA A 191 2.18 23.88 -9.16
CA ALA A 191 1.81 25.07 -8.41
C ALA A 191 2.74 25.24 -7.19
N ILE A 192 3.18 26.45 -6.87
CA ILE A 192 4.10 26.73 -5.75
C ILE A 192 3.54 27.85 -4.87
N ALA A 193 3.25 27.58 -3.61
CA ALA A 193 2.79 28.59 -2.64
C ALA A 193 3.68 28.58 -1.40
N TYR A 194 4.24 29.74 -1.04
CA TYR A 194 5.06 29.90 0.17
C TYR A 194 4.50 31.04 1.02
N SER A 195 4.15 30.75 2.27
CA SER A 195 3.63 31.72 3.23
C SER A 195 4.49 31.77 4.50
N GLY A 196 4.78 32.95 5.03
CA GLY A 196 5.55 33.15 6.26
C GLY A 196 7.02 32.71 6.17
N TRP A 197 7.60 32.75 4.97
CA TRP A 197 8.96 32.25 4.73
C TRP A 197 10.07 33.08 5.40
N ASP A 198 9.79 34.34 5.72
CA ASP A 198 10.67 35.26 6.45
C ASP A 198 10.50 35.18 7.97
N GLY A 199 9.65 34.26 8.46
CA GLY A 199 9.29 34.12 9.87
C GLY A 199 8.09 34.97 10.29
N SER A 200 7.52 35.79 9.40
CA SER A 200 6.32 36.55 9.72
C SER A 200 5.07 35.67 9.89
N SER A 201 4.06 36.24 10.56
CA SER A 201 2.78 35.60 10.86
C SER A 201 1.65 36.15 10.00
N ASN A 202 0.55 35.38 9.89
CA ASN A 202 -0.69 35.77 9.20
C ASN A 202 -0.54 36.03 7.70
N ASN A 203 0.41 35.36 7.05
CA ASN A 203 0.59 35.45 5.61
C ASN A 203 -0.35 34.49 4.89
N THR A 204 -0.69 34.83 3.66
CA THR A 204 -1.52 33.99 2.80
C THR A 204 -0.94 33.99 1.40
N ALA A 205 -0.54 32.81 0.93
CA ALA A 205 -0.11 32.58 -0.45
C ALA A 205 -1.07 31.57 -1.11
N SER A 206 -1.54 31.89 -2.31
CA SER A 206 -2.49 31.11 -3.09
C SER A 206 -2.04 31.03 -4.55
N ALA A 207 -1.43 29.91 -4.92
CA ALA A 207 -1.04 29.57 -6.28
C ALA A 207 -2.07 28.60 -6.88
N ILE A 208 -3.04 29.13 -7.62
CA ILE A 208 -4.11 28.34 -8.24
C ILE A 208 -3.91 28.33 -9.77
N GLY A 209 -3.71 27.14 -10.33
CA GLY A 209 -3.44 26.88 -11.72
C GLY A 209 -2.09 26.20 -11.94
N ASP A 210 -1.88 25.69 -13.15
CA ASP A 210 -0.63 25.00 -13.50
C ASP A 210 0.54 26.00 -13.62
N TYR A 211 1.68 25.64 -13.04
CA TYR A 211 2.92 26.43 -13.03
C TYR A 211 2.78 27.83 -12.41
N ILE A 212 1.75 28.05 -11.60
CA ILE A 212 1.55 29.31 -10.87
C ILE A 212 2.40 29.31 -9.61
N GLN A 213 2.94 30.48 -9.27
CA GLN A 213 3.71 30.68 -8.05
C GLN A 213 3.15 31.87 -7.27
N ASP A 214 3.05 31.73 -5.95
CA ASP A 214 2.67 32.82 -5.05
C ASP A 214 3.50 32.78 -3.76
N TYR A 215 3.87 33.97 -3.28
CA TYR A 215 4.77 34.17 -2.16
C TYR A 215 4.21 35.25 -1.22
N SER A 216 4.11 34.92 0.06
CA SER A 216 3.64 35.83 1.09
C SER A 216 4.52 35.71 2.34
N PRO A 217 5.15 36.77 2.84
CA PRO A 217 5.19 38.11 2.24
C PRO A 217 5.93 38.11 0.91
N GLU A 218 5.75 39.20 0.15
CA GLU A 218 6.23 39.32 -1.22
C GLU A 218 7.76 39.17 -1.33
N GLY A 219 8.19 38.55 -2.41
CA GLY A 219 9.59 38.20 -2.66
C GLY A 219 9.77 36.70 -2.85
N ASN A 220 10.54 36.34 -3.88
CA ASN A 220 10.88 34.94 -4.11
C ASN A 220 12.00 34.54 -3.12
N PRO A 221 11.77 33.58 -2.21
CA PRO A 221 12.78 33.12 -1.24
C PRO A 221 14.02 32.52 -1.90
N PHE A 222 13.93 32.11 -3.16
CA PHE A 222 15.01 31.51 -3.95
C PHE A 222 15.63 32.47 -4.97
N ASN A 223 14.97 33.59 -5.27
CA ASN A 223 15.50 34.64 -6.14
C ASN A 223 14.99 36.04 -5.74
N PRO A 224 15.56 36.66 -4.69
CA PRO A 224 15.07 37.93 -4.15
C PRO A 224 15.17 39.13 -5.12
N GLY A 225 15.73 38.95 -6.32
CA GLY A 225 15.83 39.97 -7.37
C GLY A 225 14.60 40.14 -8.27
N ASP A 226 13.64 39.20 -8.24
CA ASP A 226 12.45 39.21 -9.12
C ASP A 226 11.19 39.77 -8.43
N ALA A 227 11.31 40.38 -7.25
CA ALA A 227 10.20 41.08 -6.63
C ALA A 227 9.90 42.36 -7.42
N THR A 228 9.03 42.28 -8.42
CA THR A 228 8.51 43.45 -9.12
C THR A 228 7.59 44.21 -8.17
N ASP A 229 8.01 45.39 -7.72
CA ASP A 229 7.12 46.31 -7.02
C ASP A 229 6.06 46.79 -8.01
N PHE A 230 4.82 46.32 -7.85
CA PHE A 230 3.67 46.70 -8.66
C PHE A 230 3.54 48.22 -8.82
N TRP A 231 3.85 48.99 -7.77
CA TRP A 231 3.77 50.44 -7.84
C TRP A 231 4.90 51.02 -8.68
N ALA A 232 6.11 50.48 -8.61
CA ALA A 232 7.22 50.88 -9.46
C ALA A 232 6.89 50.63 -10.96
N ASP A 233 6.36 49.46 -11.28
CA ASP A 233 5.98 49.11 -12.66
C ASP A 233 4.79 49.92 -13.17
N LEU A 234 3.81 50.22 -12.30
CA LEU A 234 2.68 51.08 -12.64
C LEU A 234 3.13 52.51 -12.95
N TRP A 235 4.06 53.06 -12.17
CA TRP A 235 4.61 54.39 -12.45
C TRP A 235 5.41 54.43 -13.75
N HIS A 236 6.11 53.35 -14.10
CA HIS A 236 6.82 53.22 -15.37
C HIS A 236 5.89 53.11 -16.59
N LEU A 237 4.65 52.62 -16.42
CA LEU A 237 3.66 52.59 -17.51
C LEU A 237 3.13 53.99 -17.89
N PHE A 238 3.21 54.95 -16.96
CA PHE A 238 2.71 56.31 -17.15
C PHE A 238 3.82 57.35 -17.39
N SER A 239 5.09 56.95 -17.48
CA SER A 239 6.24 57.82 -17.79
C SER A 239 6.73 57.63 -19.23
#